data_AF-A0A5B8SUM5-F1
#
_entry.id   AF-A0A5B8SUM5-F1
#
_cell.length_a   1.000
_cell.length_b   1.000
_cell.length_c   1.000
_cell.angle_alpha   90.00
_cell.angle_beta   90.00
_cell.angle_gamma   90.00
#
_symmetry.space_group_name_H-M   'P 1'
#
loop_
_entity.id
_entity.type
_entity.pdbx_description
1 polymer ?
#
loop_
_entity_poly.entity_id
_entity_poly.type
_entity_poly.pdbx_seq_one_letter_code
_entity_poly.pdbx_strand_id
1 'polypeptide(L)' 'MSTYTAGTSGFPETIEFQGEIYDTPDMEELHEWVFDSVCETPDGRTVEPDHPDSWLSLLGLI' A
#
# COMPACT_ATOMS: atom_id res chain seq x y z
N MET A 1 -10.10 17.68 -8.49
CA MET A 1 -9.74 17.98 -7.10
C MET A 1 -9.78 16.65 -6.38
N SER A 2 -8.63 16.02 -6.12
CA SER A 2 -8.57 14.83 -5.25
C SER A 2 -7.90 15.27 -3.95
N THR A 3 -8.71 15.33 -2.90
CA THR A 3 -8.27 15.60 -1.53
C THR A 3 -7.76 14.30 -0.95
N TYR A 4 -6.45 14.15 -0.85
CA TYR A 4 -5.83 13.11 -0.03
C TYR A 4 -5.92 13.59 1.42
N THR A 5 -6.70 12.90 2.25
CA THR A 5 -6.69 13.14 3.69
C THR A 5 -5.37 12.58 4.22
N ALA A 6 -4.51 13.47 4.74
CA ALA A 6 -3.22 13.07 5.28
C ALA A 6 -3.44 12.25 6.55
N GLY A 7 -3.25 10.94 6.45
CA GLY A 7 -3.26 10.04 7.60
C GLY A 7 -2.17 10.45 8.59
N THR A 8 -2.44 10.25 9.88
CA THR A 8 -1.56 10.61 11.01
C THR A 8 -0.16 9.96 10.96
N SER A 9 0.08 9.06 10.00
CA SER A 9 1.25 8.19 9.91
C SER A 9 2.03 8.37 8.60
N GLY A 10 2.24 9.59 8.11
CA GLY A 10 3.14 9.85 6.96
C GLY A 10 2.70 9.31 5.58
N PHE A 11 1.68 8.44 5.54
CA PHE A 11 1.03 7.85 4.37
C PHE A 11 -0.44 8.29 4.31
N PRO A 12 -1.08 8.26 3.14
CA PRO A 12 -2.53 8.47 3.05
C PRO A 12 -3.28 7.39 3.85
N GLU A 13 -4.47 7.70 4.36
CA GLU A 13 -5.32 6.71 5.04
C GLU A 13 -5.92 5.70 4.05
N THR A 14 -6.13 6.11 2.80
CA THR A 14 -6.71 5.30 1.73
C THR A 14 -6.04 5.61 0.40
N ILE A 15 -6.06 4.65 -0.51
CA ILE A 15 -5.62 4.84 -1.90
C ILE A 15 -6.72 4.42 -2.88
N GLU A 16 -6.72 5.02 -4.07
CA GLU A 16 -7.56 4.57 -5.18
C GLU A 16 -6.75 3.60 -6.06
N PHE A 17 -7.24 2.37 -6.19
CA PHE A 17 -6.63 1.33 -7.01
C PHE A 17 -7.71 0.67 -7.87
N GLN A 18 -7.49 0.62 -9.20
CA GLN A 18 -8.46 0.10 -10.18
C GLN A 18 -9.89 0.71 -10.11
N GLY A 19 -10.02 1.93 -9.58
CA GLY A 19 -11.30 2.63 -9.42
C GLY A 19 -12.06 2.27 -8.13
N GLU A 20 -11.44 1.49 -7.24
CA GLU A 20 -11.94 1.20 -5.89
C GLU A 20 -11.02 1.85 -4.84
N ILE A 21 -11.57 2.15 -3.67
CA ILE A 21 -10.84 2.76 -2.56
C ILE A 21 -10.50 1.66 -1.56
N TYR A 22 -9.22 1.57 -1.18
CA TYR A 22 -8.71 0.62 -0.21
C TYR A 22 -8.09 1.36 0.98
N ASP A 23 -8.33 0.83 2.17
CA ASP A 23 -7.66 1.28 3.39
C ASP A 23 -6.18 0.94 3.32
N THR A 24 -5.34 1.91 3.66
CA THR A 24 -3.89 1.71 3.68
C THR A 24 -3.53 0.80 4.86
N PRO A 25 -2.71 -0.24 4.64
CA PRO A 25 -2.29 -1.17 5.69
C PRO A 25 -1.56 -0.46 6.83
N ASP A 26 -1.63 -1.06 8.01
CA ASP A 26 -0.92 -0.53 9.16
C ASP A 26 0.60 -0.70 9.00
N MET A 27 1.37 0.09 9.74
CA MET A 27 2.85 0.02 9.71
C MET A 27 3.40 -1.36 10.08
N GLU A 28 2.67 -2.16 10.86
CA GLU A 28 3.05 -3.54 11.19
C GLU A 28 3.02 -4.43 9.95
N GLU A 29 1.92 -4.41 9.19
CA GLU A 29 1.76 -5.17 7.95
C GLU A 29 2.78 -4.74 6.88
N LEU A 30 3.00 -3.42 6.75
CA LEU A 30 4.02 -2.89 5.84
C LEU A 30 5.43 -3.39 6.20
N HIS A 31 5.77 -3.42 7.49
CA HIS A 31 7.05 -3.97 7.92
C HIS A 31 7.16 -5.47 7.62
N GLU A 32 6.10 -6.24 7.83
CA GLU A 32 6.12 -7.67 7.51
C GLU A 32 6.45 -7.90 6.03
N TRP A 33 5.78 -7.22 5.10
CA TRP A 33 6.05 -7.38 3.66
C TRP A 33 7.45 -6.94 3.23
N VAL A 34 8.04 -5.94 3.91
CA VAL A 34 9.44 -5.54 3.64
C VAL A 34 10.41 -6.69 3.96
N PHE A 35 10.14 -7.50 4.97
CA PHE A 35 11.03 -8.61 5.36
C PHE A 35 10.63 -9.96 4.75
N ASP A 36 9.35 -10.18 4.45
CA ASP A 36 8.82 -11.46 3.99
C ASP A 36 9.10 -11.75 2.51
N SER A 37 9.75 -10.80 1.79
CA SER A 37 10.08 -10.91 0.36
C SER A 37 8.87 -11.14 -0.56
N VAL A 38 7.66 -10.92 -0.05
CA VAL A 38 6.39 -10.89 -0.77
C VAL A 38 5.57 -9.74 -0.22
N CYS A 39 4.69 -9.19 -1.05
CA CYS A 39 3.81 -8.11 -0.67
C CYS A 39 2.42 -8.34 -1.27
N GLU A 40 1.38 -7.95 -0.54
CA GLU A 40 0.03 -7.97 -1.06
C GLU A 40 -0.24 -6.73 -1.93
N THR A 41 -1.11 -6.89 -2.92
CA THR A 41 -1.74 -5.79 -3.66
C THR A 41 -3.03 -5.37 -2.94
N PRO A 42 -3.59 -4.18 -3.18
CA PRO A 42 -4.90 -3.80 -2.62
C PRO A 42 -6.03 -4.78 -2.96
N ASP A 43 -5.96 -5.45 -4.12
CA ASP A 43 -6.94 -6.47 -4.54
C ASP A 43 -6.68 -7.88 -3.96
N GLY A 44 -5.75 -8.03 -3.02
CA GLY A 44 -5.50 -9.27 -2.28
C GLY A 44 -4.62 -10.30 -3.01
N ARG A 45 -3.96 -9.94 -4.11
CA ARG A 45 -2.96 -10.80 -4.76
C ARG A 45 -1.62 -10.67 -4.05
N THR A 46 -0.93 -11.79 -3.89
CA THR A 46 0.48 -11.80 -3.45
C THR A 46 1.40 -11.63 -4.64
N VAL A 47 2.25 -10.62 -4.61
CA VAL A 47 3.24 -10.28 -5.65
C VAL A 47 4.63 -10.05 -5.03
N GLU A 48 5.64 -9.87 -5.87
CA GLU A 48 6.95 -9.43 -5.41
C GLU A 48 6.87 -8.01 -4.81
N PRO A 49 7.69 -7.67 -3.79
CA PRO A 49 7.69 -6.36 -3.15
C PRO A 49 7.78 -5.22 -4.16
N ASP A 50 8.68 -5.28 -5.13
CA ASP A 50 8.93 -4.24 -6.13
C ASP A 50 7.93 -4.23 -7.31
N HIS A 51 6.89 -5.06 -7.25
CA HIS A 51 5.84 -5.05 -8.25
C HIS A 51 5.09 -3.70 -8.21
N PRO A 52 4.74 -3.08 -9.35
CA PRO A 52 4.09 -1.76 -9.38
C PRO A 52 2.73 -1.69 -8.67
N ASP A 53 2.05 -2.84 -8.56
CA ASP A 53 0.76 -2.97 -7.87
C ASP A 53 0.91 -3.31 -6.37
N SER A 54 2.11 -3.54 -5.86
CA SER A 54 2.32 -3.89 -4.45
C SER A 54 2.03 -2.70 -3.55
N TRP A 55 1.59 -2.95 -2.32
CA TRP A 55 1.43 -1.88 -1.34
C TRP A 55 2.72 -1.06 -1.14
N LEU A 56 3.89 -1.71 -1.14
CA LEU A 56 5.17 -1.03 -0.95
C LEU A 56 5.49 -0.06 -2.10
N SER A 57 5.26 -0.47 -3.35
CA SER A 57 5.46 0.39 -4.52
C SER A 57 4.41 1.52 -4.59
N LEU A 58 3.15 1.19 -4.30
CA LEU A 58 2.06 2.18 -4.30
C LEU A 58 2.25 3.26 -3.24
N LEU A 59 2.83 2.91 -2.09
CA LEU A 59 3.18 3.84 -1.02
C LEU A 59 4.55 4.50 -1.19
N GLY A 60 5.32 4.12 -2.23
CA GLY A 60 6.64 4.69 -2.53
C GLY A 60 7.72 4.32 -1.51
N LEU A 61 7.62 3.15 -0.90
CA LEU A 61 8.58 2.62 0.07
C LEU A 61 9.82 2.01 -0.60
N ILE A 62 9.73 1.66 -1.89
CA ILE A 62 10.80 1.09 -2.73
C ILE A 62 10.71 1.59 -4.18
#